data_AF-A0AA39YBW1-F1
#
_entry.id   AF-A0AA39YBW1-F1
#
_cell.length_a   1.000
_cell.length_b   1.000
_cell.length_c   1.000
_cell.angle_alpha   90.00
_cell.angle_beta   90.00
_cell.angle_gamma   90.00
#
_symmetry.space_group_name_H-M   'P 1'
#
loop_
_entity.id
_entity.type
_entity.pdbx_description
1 polymer ?
#
loop_
_entity_poly.entity_id
_entity_poly.type
_entity_poly.pdbx_seq_one_letter_code
_entity_poly.pdbx_strand_id
1 'polypeptide(L)' 'MTTRLISYISTGSPNSIKVKGVPEWPQYSVKEPFNIVFNATDTQLNVHIEPDTWRKEGMAFWAERATEFDLAGSLKPGL' A
#
# COMPACT_ATOMS: atom_id res chain seq x y z
N MET A 1 -14.29 -2.23 1.12
CA MET A 1 -13.28 -1.74 2.08
C MET A 1 -13.69 -1.99 3.54
N THR A 2 -14.87 -1.53 3.99
CA THR A 2 -15.31 -1.61 5.40
C THR A 2 -15.19 -2.99 6.06
N THR A 3 -15.59 -4.06 5.37
CA THR A 3 -15.49 -5.43 5.90
C THR A 3 -14.05 -5.88 6.19
N ARG A 4 -13.08 -5.46 5.35
CA ARG A 4 -11.66 -5.82 5.54
C ARG A 4 -11.07 -5.13 6.78
N LEU A 5 -11.43 -3.86 7.00
CA LEU A 5 -11.01 -3.12 8.19
C LEU A 5 -11.62 -3.70 9.47
N ILE A 6 -12.92 -4.03 9.45
CA ILE A 6 -13.58 -4.70 10.59
C ILE A 6 -12.91 -6.04 10.90
N SER A 7 -12.66 -6.87 9.88
CA SER A 7 -11.96 -8.14 10.04
C SER A 7 -10.57 -7.94 10.66
N TYR A 8 -9.80 -6.97 10.17
CA TYR A 8 -8.47 -6.70 10.70
C TYR A 8 -8.49 -6.25 12.16
N ILE A 9 -9.40 -5.34 12.53
CA ILE A 9 -9.55 -4.88 13.91
C ILE A 9 -9.92 -6.04 14.85
N SER A 10 -10.78 -6.97 14.41
CA SER A 10 -11.27 -8.05 15.27
C SER A 10 -10.36 -9.27 15.34
N THR A 11 -9.61 -9.58 14.28
CA THR A 11 -8.83 -10.83 14.19
C THR A 11 -7.35 -10.64 13.91
N GLY A 12 -6.89 -9.41 13.66
CA GLY A 12 -5.54 -9.14 13.17
C GLY A 12 -5.33 -9.53 11.70
N SER A 13 -6.35 -10.02 11.00
CA SER A 13 -6.29 -10.40 9.60
C SER A 13 -7.42 -9.76 8.80
N PRO A 14 -7.13 -9.10 7.66
CA PRO A 14 -8.18 -8.59 6.78
C PRO A 14 -8.97 -9.73 6.11
N ASN A 15 -8.49 -10.98 6.17
CA ASN A 15 -9.01 -12.12 5.42
C ASN A 15 -10.00 -13.01 6.19
N SER A 16 -10.20 -12.80 7.49
CA SER A 16 -11.06 -13.67 8.32
C SER A 16 -12.53 -13.66 7.91
N ILE A 17 -13.00 -12.61 7.21
CA ILE A 17 -14.32 -12.55 6.61
C ILE A 17 -14.19 -12.66 5.09
N LYS A 18 -14.85 -13.66 4.50
CA LYS A 18 -14.90 -13.83 3.04
C LYS A 18 -15.89 -12.86 2.42
N VAL A 19 -15.46 -12.13 1.38
CA VAL A 19 -16.29 -11.22 0.60
C VAL A 19 -16.29 -11.71 -0.85
N LYS A 20 -17.47 -11.90 -1.43
CA LYS A 20 -17.61 -12.41 -2.80
C LYS A 20 -16.93 -11.45 -3.78
N GLY A 21 -16.09 -12.01 -4.66
CA GLY A 21 -15.37 -11.24 -5.69
C GLY A 21 -14.20 -10.40 -5.17
N VAL A 22 -13.79 -10.57 -3.90
CA VAL A 22 -12.60 -9.96 -3.34
C VAL A 22 -11.59 -11.07 -3.03
N PRO A 23 -10.38 -11.05 -3.63
CA PRO A 23 -9.36 -12.05 -3.34
C PRO A 23 -8.84 -11.93 -1.91
N GLU A 24 -8.09 -12.94 -1.46
CA GLU A 24 -7.30 -12.80 -0.25
C GLU A 24 -6.24 -11.71 -0.43
N TRP A 25 -6.11 -10.84 0.57
CA TRP A 25 -5.05 -9.85 0.61
C TRP A 25 -3.80 -10.49 1.23
N PRO A 26 -2.75 -10.80 0.45
CA PRO A 26 -1.54 -11.41 0.99
C PRO A 26 -0.85 -10.46 1.98
N GLN A 27 -0.15 -11.05 2.95
CA GLN A 27 0.74 -10.27 3.80
C GLN A 27 1.86 -9.67 2.95
N TYR A 28 2.15 -8.38 3.17
CA TYR A 28 3.20 -7.69 2.43
C TYR A 28 4.59 -8.24 2.78
N SER A 29 5.44 -8.43 1.77
CA SER A 29 6.84 -8.86 1.90
C SER A 29 7.72 -8.00 1.02
N VAL A 30 8.84 -7.51 1.53
CA VAL A 30 9.80 -6.72 0.73
C VAL A 30 10.47 -7.59 -0.37
N LYS A 31 10.56 -8.90 -0.15
CA LYS A 31 11.14 -9.83 -1.14
C LYS A 31 10.20 -10.09 -2.32
N GLU A 32 8.90 -10.14 -2.04
CA GLU A 32 7.83 -10.41 -3.00
C GLU A 32 6.68 -9.44 -2.71
N PRO A 33 6.81 -8.16 -3.11
CA PRO A 33 5.88 -7.13 -2.71
C PRO A 33 4.63 -7.18 -3.58
N PHE A 34 3.47 -7.26 -2.95
CA PHE A 34 2.16 -7.31 -3.59
C PHE A 34 1.18 -6.40 -2.87
N ASN A 35 0.34 -5.72 -3.64
CA ASN A 35 -0.75 -4.89 -3.14
C ASN A 35 -2.11 -5.48 -3.55
N ILE A 36 -3.12 -5.22 -2.73
CA ILE A 36 -4.51 -5.31 -3.17
C ILE A 36 -4.90 -4.01 -3.87
N VAL A 37 -5.46 -4.12 -5.07
CA VAL A 37 -5.85 -2.99 -5.90
C VAL A 37 -7.38 -2.90 -5.92
N PHE A 38 -7.89 -1.71 -5.69
CA PHE A 38 -9.31 -1.38 -5.82
C PHE A 38 -9.47 -0.52 -7.06
N ASN A 39 -9.96 -1.12 -8.15
CA ASN A 39 -10.13 -0.43 -9.42
C ASN A 39 -11.63 -0.17 -9.70
N ALA A 40 -11.98 1.08 -9.95
CA ALA A 40 -13.33 1.51 -10.27
C ALA A 40 -13.55 1.77 -11.77
N THR A 41 -12.58 1.48 -12.63
CA THR A 41 -12.66 1.75 -14.08
C THR A 41 -13.48 0.71 -14.86
N ASP A 42 -13.92 -0.37 -14.22
CA ASP A 42 -14.80 -1.37 -14.81
C ASP A 42 -16.21 -1.26 -14.21
N THR A 43 -17.21 -1.58 -15.02
CA THR A 43 -18.60 -1.81 -14.60
C THR A 43 -18.77 -3.00 -13.65
N GLN A 44 -17.80 -3.92 -13.64
CA GLN A 44 -17.73 -5.05 -12.72
C GLN A 44 -16.81 -4.77 -11.52
N LEU A 45 -16.99 -5.53 -10.44
CA LEU A 45 -16.12 -5.47 -9.27
C LEU A 45 -14.68 -5.87 -9.68
N ASN A 46 -13.80 -4.88 -9.81
CA ASN A 46 -12.41 -5.07 -10.19
C ASN A 46 -11.49 -4.88 -8.97
N VAL A 47 -11.40 -5.93 -8.16
CA VAL A 47 -10.49 -6.01 -7.01
C VAL A 47 -9.57 -7.19 -7.20
N HIS A 48 -8.27 -6.94 -7.24
CA HIS A 48 -7.25 -7.93 -7.59
C HIS A 48 -5.93 -7.68 -6.87
N ILE A 49 -5.01 -8.62 -7.00
CA ILE A 49 -3.65 -8.51 -6.45
C ILE A 49 -2.69 -8.13 -7.57
N GLU A 50 -1.82 -7.17 -7.33
CA GLU A 50 -0.77 -6.76 -8.28
C GLU A 50 0.60 -6.69 -7.61
N PRO A 51 1.70 -7.00 -8.34
CA PRO A 51 3.04 -6.74 -7.86
C PRO A 51 3.25 -5.25 -7.55
N ASP A 52 3.77 -4.96 -6.37
CA ASP A 52 4.12 -3.60 -5.96
C ASP A 52 5.53 -3.25 -6.42
N THR A 53 5.71 -3.20 -7.75
CA THR A 53 7.02 -2.98 -8.41
C THR A 53 7.07 -1.68 -9.19
N TRP A 54 5.99 -0.89 -9.18
CA TRP A 54 5.91 0.35 -9.93
C TRP A 54 6.78 1.44 -9.30
N ARG A 55 7.41 2.27 -10.14
CA ARG A 55 8.29 3.39 -9.72
C ARG A 55 9.38 3.00 -8.70
N LYS A 56 9.84 1.74 -8.69
CA LYS A 56 10.81 1.23 -7.71
C LYS A 56 12.04 2.12 -7.55
N GLU A 57 12.68 2.48 -8.67
CA GLU A 57 13.88 3.34 -8.66
C GLU A 57 13.59 4.74 -8.12
N GLY A 58 12.47 5.33 -8.55
CA GLY A 58 12.04 6.63 -8.04
C GLY A 58 11.79 6.59 -6.54
N MET A 59 11.04 5.59 -6.05
CA MET A 59 10.75 5.43 -4.62
C MET A 59 12.02 5.21 -3.80
N ALA A 60 12.98 4.42 -4.30
CA ALA A 60 14.29 4.25 -3.67
C ALA A 60 15.03 5.60 -3.58
N PHE A 61 15.06 6.38 -4.66
CA PHE A 61 15.69 7.70 -4.65
C PHE A 61 15.09 8.66 -3.61
N TRP A 62 13.75 8.72 -3.50
CA TRP A 62 13.07 9.53 -2.48
C TRP A 62 13.39 9.07 -1.05
N ALA A 63 13.43 7.75 -0.82
CA ALA A 63 13.74 7.19 0.49
C ALA A 63 15.19 7.43 0.91
N GLU A 64 16.14 7.27 -0.01
CA GLU A 64 17.58 7.50 0.22
C GLU A 64 17.90 8.96 0.54
N ARG A 65 17.14 9.89 -0.03
CA ARG A 65 17.36 11.34 0.10
C ARG A 65 16.28 12.05 0.91
N ALA A 66 15.57 11.32 1.77
CA ALA A 66 14.42 11.84 2.50
C ALA A 66 14.72 13.16 3.23
N THR A 67 15.92 13.33 3.78
CA THR A 67 16.36 14.55 4.48
C THR A 67 16.64 15.74 3.55
N GLU A 68 17.08 15.51 2.31
CA GLU A 68 17.29 16.58 1.31
C GLU A 68 15.96 17.18 0.86
N PHE A 69 14.89 16.36 0.87
CA PHE A 69 13.52 16.77 0.54
C PHE A 69 12.72 17.26 1.75
N ASP A 70 13.29 17.23 2.96
CA ASP A 70 12.65 17.78 4.13
C ASP A 70 12.73 19.32 4.12
N LEU A 71 11.59 19.95 3.88
CA LEU A 71 11.42 21.41 3.92
C LEU A 71 11.77 22.01 5.30
N ALA A 72 11.75 21.22 6.38
CA ALA A 72 12.20 21.67 7.69
C ALA A 72 13.74 21.75 7.79
N GLY A 73 14.48 20.98 6.98
CA GLY A 73 15.94 21.02 6.90
C GLY A 73 16.46 22.22 6.10
N SER A 74 15.70 22.71 5.12
CA SER A 74 16.06 23.88 4.31
C SER A 74 15.77 25.24 4.98
N LEU A 75 15.00 25.26 6.08
CA LEU A 75 14.65 26.46 6.85
C LEU A 75 15.59 26.78 8.02
N LYS A 76 16.68 26.03 8.23
CA LYS A 76 17.75 26.43 9.16
C LYS A 76 19.10 26.62 8.46
N PRO A 77 19.28 27.69 7.67
CA PRO A 77 20.61 28.22 7.41
C PRO A 77 21.04 29.10 8.60
N GLY A 78 21.94 28.60 9.44
CA GLY A 78 22.73 29.42 10.36
C GLY A 78 22.03 29.92 11.64
N LEU A 79 22.18 29.14 12.72
CA LEU A 79 22.40 29.64 14.08
C LEU A 79 23.55 28.83 14.68
#